data_AF-V5I759-F1
#
_entry.id   AF-V5I759-F1
#
_cell.length_a   1.000
_cell.length_b   1.000
_cell.length_c   1.000
_cell.angle_alpha   90.00
_cell.angle_beta   90.00
_cell.angle_gamma   90.00
#
_symmetry.space_group_name_H-M   'P 1'
#
loop_
_entity.id
_entity.type
_entity.pdbx_description
1 polymer ?
#
loop_
_entity_poly.entity_id
_entity_poly.type
_entity_poly.pdbx_seq_one_letter_code
_entity_poly.pdbx_strand_id
1 'polypeptide(L)'
;PADVISRGATPTQLKNLDIWWSGPEWLSKANTHWPTLCSANASEIPEKRKNENISLITILDQHIFDRFSSLLKMQRVVAYCLRFYNNCKSNSSKVYGYLTTNELDVSLLTLVKVAQSHSFGLEIRNLRGKKTVPN
;
A
#
# COMPACT_ATOMS: atom_id res chain seq x y z
N PRO A 1 6.92 -15.23 23.50
CA PRO A 1 8.25 -15.51 22.91
C PRO A 1 8.11 -16.27 21.59
N ALA A 2 8.79 -15.80 20.55
CA ALA A 2 8.70 -16.31 19.18
C ALA A 2 9.15 -17.79 19.05
N ASP A 3 8.69 -18.41 17.97
CA ASP A 3 8.97 -19.79 17.54
C ASP A 3 10.47 -20.11 17.57
N VAL A 4 10.88 -21.03 18.44
CA VAL A 4 12.27 -21.43 18.67
C VAL A 4 12.86 -22.19 17.47
N ILE A 5 12.01 -22.83 16.65
CA ILE A 5 12.44 -23.52 15.43
C ILE A 5 12.91 -22.52 14.37
N SER A 6 12.23 -21.38 14.26
CA SER A 6 12.59 -20.32 13.30
C SER A 6 13.98 -19.73 13.52
N ARG A 7 14.62 -20.02 14.66
CA ARG A 7 15.97 -19.56 15.04
C ARG A 7 17.03 -20.65 14.99
N GLY A 8 16.73 -21.82 14.43
CA GLY A 8 17.72 -22.87 14.18
C GLY A 8 17.93 -23.85 15.33
N ALA A 9 16.92 -24.08 16.17
CA ALA A 9 17.00 -25.10 17.21
C ALA A 9 17.06 -26.52 16.60
N THR A 10 17.97 -27.34 17.14
CA THR A 10 18.10 -28.74 16.71
C THR A 10 17.01 -29.63 17.33
N PRO A 11 16.65 -30.78 16.71
CA PRO A 11 15.60 -31.66 17.25
C PRO A 11 15.85 -32.15 18.69
N THR A 12 17.11 -32.34 19.06
CA THR A 12 17.53 -32.75 20.41
C THR A 12 17.30 -31.65 21.44
N GLN A 13 17.52 -30.39 21.07
CA GLN A 13 17.21 -29.24 21.93
C GLN A 13 15.70 -29.06 22.06
N LEU A 14 14.94 -29.26 20.98
CA LEU A 14 13.49 -29.13 20.97
C LEU A 14 12.79 -30.11 21.92
N LYS A 15 13.30 -31.34 22.01
CA LYS A 15 12.75 -32.37 22.91
C LYS A 15 12.69 -31.91 24.37
N ASN A 16 13.65 -31.10 24.80
CA ASN A 16 13.78 -30.66 26.20
C ASN A 16 13.23 -29.24 26.43
N LEU A 17 12.68 -28.58 25.40
CA LEU A 17 12.15 -27.23 25.50
C LEU A 17 10.66 -27.25 25.86
N ASP A 18 10.37 -27.15 27.15
CA ASP A 18 8.98 -27.16 27.64
C ASP A 18 8.15 -26.00 27.08
N ILE A 19 8.77 -24.84 26.86
CA ILE A 19 8.12 -23.67 26.26
C ILE A 19 7.58 -23.93 24.84
N TRP A 20 8.11 -24.92 24.12
CA TRP A 20 7.63 -25.31 22.79
C TRP A 20 6.39 -26.19 22.87
N TRP A 21 6.38 -27.14 23.83
CA TRP A 21 5.30 -28.12 23.97
C TRP A 21 4.13 -27.59 24.80
N SER A 22 4.43 -26.88 25.87
CA SER A 22 3.47 -26.38 26.86
C SER A 22 3.14 -24.89 26.66
N GLY A 23 3.90 -24.20 25.80
CA GLY A 23 3.79 -22.76 25.63
C GLY A 23 4.37 -21.99 26.83
N PRO A 24 4.25 -20.66 26.82
CA PRO A 24 4.70 -19.84 27.95
C PRO A 24 3.75 -19.98 29.15
N GLU A 25 4.31 -20.02 30.35
CA GLU A 25 3.60 -20.29 31.61
C GLU A 25 2.41 -19.36 31.90
N TRP A 26 2.44 -18.11 31.41
CA TRP A 26 1.33 -17.18 31.59
C TRP A 26 0.08 -17.57 30.79
N LEU A 27 0.24 -18.32 29.69
CA LEU A 27 -0.87 -18.70 28.81
C LEU A 27 -1.82 -19.70 29.48
N SER A 28 -1.29 -20.55 30.38
CA SER A 28 -2.06 -21.50 31.16
C SER A 28 -2.65 -20.91 32.45
N LYS A 29 -2.30 -19.66 32.80
CA LYS A 29 -2.83 -18.95 33.97
C LYS A 29 -4.04 -18.07 33.60
N ALA A 30 -4.75 -17.60 34.63
CA ALA A 30 -5.85 -16.66 34.46
C ALA A 30 -5.40 -15.39 33.69
N ASN A 31 -6.33 -14.78 32.95
CA ASN A 31 -6.09 -13.61 32.09
C ASN A 31 -5.42 -12.42 32.80
N THR A 32 -5.52 -12.33 34.13
CA THR A 32 -4.82 -11.33 34.96
C THR A 32 -3.30 -11.47 34.97
N HIS A 33 -2.78 -12.65 34.63
CA HIS A 33 -1.34 -12.95 34.54
C HIS A 33 -0.81 -12.79 33.12
N TRP A 34 -1.69 -12.52 32.16
CA TRP A 34 -1.27 -12.33 30.78
C TRP A 34 -0.47 -11.03 30.68
N PRO A 35 0.59 -11.00 29.87
CA PRO A 35 1.30 -9.76 29.65
C PRO A 35 0.32 -8.73 29.09
N THR A 36 0.23 -7.57 29.74
CA THR A 36 -0.47 -6.42 29.17
C THR A 36 0.16 -6.19 27.81
N LEU A 37 -0.64 -6.33 26.74
CA LEU A 37 -0.21 -5.93 25.42
C LEU A 37 0.00 -4.42 25.51
N CYS A 38 1.23 -4.00 25.83
CA CYS A 38 1.62 -2.62 25.62
C CYS A 38 1.25 -2.37 24.16
N SER A 39 0.33 -1.43 23.93
CA SER A 39 0.12 -0.88 22.62
C SER A 39 1.49 -0.36 22.21
N ALA A 40 2.26 -1.22 21.53
CA ALA A 40 3.52 -0.83 20.95
C ALA A 40 3.12 0.37 20.12
N ASN A 41 3.60 1.55 20.50
CA ASN A 41 3.36 2.76 19.74
C ASN A 41 3.57 2.36 18.29
N ALA A 42 2.55 2.45 17.46
CA ALA A 42 2.54 1.99 16.06
C ALA A 42 3.56 2.75 15.17
N SER A 43 4.51 3.43 15.80
CA SER A 43 5.65 4.11 15.23
C SER A 43 6.84 3.18 14.95
N GLU A 44 7.04 2.11 15.73
CA GLU A 44 8.23 1.24 15.60
C GLU A 44 7.89 -0.16 15.09
N ILE A 45 7.20 -0.22 13.96
CA ILE A 45 7.16 -1.44 13.15
C ILE A 45 8.30 -1.30 12.12
N PRO A 46 9.32 -2.19 12.10
CA PRO A 46 10.43 -2.09 11.15
C PRO A 46 9.98 -2.08 9.68
N GLU A 47 8.82 -2.69 9.41
CA GLU A 47 8.20 -2.75 8.09
C GLU A 47 7.32 -1.53 7.74
N LYS A 48 7.21 -0.54 8.63
CA LYS A 48 6.55 0.73 8.31
C LYS A 48 7.41 1.47 7.30
N ARG A 49 7.19 1.19 6.02
CA ARG A 49 7.64 2.07 4.93
C ARG A 49 7.19 3.48 5.32
N LYS A 50 8.14 4.43 5.33
CA LYS A 50 7.84 5.84 5.54
C LYS A 50 6.63 6.18 4.68
N ASN A 51 5.66 6.91 5.26
CA ASN A 51 4.57 7.52 4.52
C ASN A 51 5.17 8.61 3.61
N GLU A 52 5.93 8.21 2.60
CA GLU A 52 6.19 9.07 1.47
C GLU A 52 4.82 9.30 0.83
N ASN A 53 4.48 10.55 0.58
CA ASN A 53 3.30 10.93 -0.18
C ASN A 53 3.51 10.48 -1.63
N ILE A 54 3.43 9.16 -1.85
CA ILE A 54 3.62 8.56 -3.16
C ILE A 54 2.36 8.88 -3.94
N SER A 55 2.48 9.87 -4.81
CA SER A 55 1.41 10.22 -5.74
C SER A 55 1.22 9.04 -6.70
N LEU A 56 -0.01 8.58 -6.89
CA LEU A 56 -0.35 7.53 -7.87
C LEU A 56 0.20 7.82 -9.27
N ILE A 57 0.36 9.09 -9.63
CA ILE A 57 0.98 9.55 -10.88
C ILE A 57 2.44 9.06 -10.98
N THR A 58 3.17 8.98 -9.87
CA THR A 58 4.57 8.52 -9.83
C THR A 58 4.69 6.99 -9.98
N ILE A 59 3.62 6.23 -9.70
CA ILE A 59 3.59 4.76 -9.86
C ILE A 59 2.84 4.33 -11.13
N LEU A 60 2.19 5.24 -11.87
CA LEU A 60 1.59 4.85 -13.12
C LEU A 60 2.74 4.44 -14.04
N ASP A 61 2.86 3.13 -14.23
CA ASP A 61 3.79 2.52 -15.15
C ASP A 61 3.79 3.34 -16.43
N GLN A 62 4.96 3.78 -16.88
CA GLN A 62 5.09 4.52 -18.14
C GLN A 62 4.51 3.72 -19.31
N HIS A 63 4.43 2.39 -19.15
CA HIS A 63 3.81 1.44 -20.08
C HIS A 63 2.37 1.07 -19.76
N ILE A 64 1.65 1.81 -18.89
CA ILE A 64 0.26 1.48 -18.58
C ILE A 64 -0.61 1.46 -19.85
N PHE A 65 -0.30 2.31 -20.84
CA PHE A 65 -1.00 2.36 -22.12
C PHE A 65 -0.76 1.10 -22.97
N ASP A 66 0.39 0.42 -22.80
CA ASP A 66 0.73 -0.79 -23.54
C ASP A 66 0.06 -2.05 -22.97
N ARG A 67 -0.38 -2.00 -21.70
CA ARG A 67 -0.99 -3.13 -20.98
C ARG A 67 -2.46 -3.35 -21.33
N PHE A 68 -3.11 -2.40 -21.99
CA PHE A 68 -4.54 -2.45 -22.27
C PHE A 68 -4.82 -2.14 -23.74
N SER A 69 -5.53 -3.05 -24.40
CA SER A 69 -6.08 -2.83 -25.75
C SER A 69 -7.39 -2.03 -25.77
N SER A 70 -7.92 -1.64 -24.61
CA SER A 70 -9.18 -0.91 -24.47
C SER A 70 -9.05 0.22 -23.45
N LEU A 71 -9.29 1.45 -23.90
CA LEU A 71 -9.33 2.64 -23.04
C LEU A 71 -10.37 2.49 -21.93
N LEU A 72 -11.56 1.98 -22.22
CA LEU A 72 -12.62 1.79 -21.23
C LEU A 72 -12.21 0.79 -20.14
N LYS A 73 -11.52 -0.29 -20.52
CA LYS A 73 -10.99 -1.27 -19.56
C LYS A 73 -9.93 -0.63 -18.66
N MET A 74 -8.98 0.08 -19.26
CA MET A 74 -7.93 0.79 -18.53
C MET A 74 -8.51 1.83 -17.56
N GLN A 75 -9.45 2.66 -18.04
CA GLN A 75 -10.15 3.67 -17.24
C GLN A 75 -10.79 3.04 -15.99
N ARG A 76 -11.55 1.95 -16.16
CA ARG A 76 -12.19 1.24 -15.04
C ARG A 76 -11.17 0.68 -14.04
N VAL A 77 -10.08 0.08 -14.52
CA VAL A 77 -9.01 -0.43 -13.64
C VAL A 77 -8.38 0.70 -12.83
N VAL A 78 -8.03 1.81 -13.49
CA VAL A 78 -7.46 2.99 -12.81
C VAL A 78 -8.45 3.56 -11.80
N ALA A 79 -9.73 3.66 -12.13
CA ALA A 79 -10.76 4.13 -11.21
C ALA A 79 -10.84 3.28 -9.94
N TYR A 80 -10.78 1.95 -10.05
CA TYR A 80 -10.73 1.06 -8.87
C TYR A 80 -9.46 1.24 -8.05
N CYS A 81 -8.29 1.43 -8.68
CA CYS A 81 -7.05 1.73 -7.97
C CYS A 81 -7.13 3.05 -7.19
N LEU A 82 -7.72 4.09 -7.79
CA LEU A 82 -7.95 5.38 -7.13
C LEU A 82 -8.93 5.26 -5.95
N ARG A 83 -10.03 4.51 -6.11
CA ARG A 83 -10.97 4.22 -5.02
C ARG A 83 -10.27 3.50 -3.87
N PHE A 84 -9.48 2.47 -4.18
CA PHE A 84 -8.73 1.73 -3.18
C PHE A 84 -7.80 2.65 -2.38
N TYR A 85 -7.01 3.47 -3.08
CA TYR A 85 -6.14 4.46 -2.45
C TYR A 85 -6.92 5.41 -1.53
N ASN A 86 -8.05 5.96 -1.99
CA ASN A 86 -8.87 6.86 -1.18
C ASN A 86 -9.48 6.17 0.05
N ASN A 87 -9.95 4.93 -0.10
CA ASN A 87 -10.45 4.09 0.98
C ASN A 87 -9.36 3.71 2.01
N CYS A 88 -8.08 3.74 1.63
CA CYS A 88 -6.95 3.54 2.52
C CYS A 88 -6.49 4.84 3.21
N LYS A 89 -6.65 5.99 2.54
CA LYS A 89 -6.19 7.28 3.03
C LYS A 89 -7.08 7.87 4.13
N SER A 90 -8.38 7.58 4.08
CA SER A 90 -9.37 8.16 5.01
C SER A 90 -9.91 7.13 5.99
N ASN A 91 -10.13 7.54 7.24
CA ASN A 91 -10.88 6.77 8.24
C ASN A 91 -12.42 6.88 8.06
N SER A 92 -12.88 7.52 6.99
CA SER A 92 -14.30 7.62 6.66
C SER A 92 -14.88 6.30 6.17
N SER A 93 -16.20 6.28 5.95
CA SER A 93 -16.90 5.15 5.35
C SER A 93 -16.24 4.77 4.01
N LYS A 94 -16.00 3.47 3.85
CA LYS A 94 -15.41 2.94 2.63
C LYS A 94 -16.46 2.86 1.52
N VAL A 95 -16.05 3.18 0.31
CA VAL A 95 -16.90 3.12 -0.88
C VAL A 95 -16.84 1.72 -1.51
N TYR A 96 -17.99 1.16 -1.86
CA TYR A 96 -18.17 -0.16 -2.46
C TYR A 96 -19.13 -0.11 -3.67
N GLY A 97 -19.21 -1.21 -4.42
CA GLY A 97 -20.15 -1.37 -5.55
C GLY A 97 -19.62 -0.88 -6.89
N TYR A 98 -20.52 -0.51 -7.80
CA TYR A 98 -20.18 -0.05 -9.15
C TYR A 98 -19.42 1.27 -9.13
N LEU A 99 -18.62 1.51 -10.17
CA LEU A 99 -17.94 2.78 -10.38
C LEU A 99 -18.97 3.87 -10.71
N THR A 100 -18.82 5.01 -10.04
CA THR A 100 -19.59 6.22 -10.35
C THR A 100 -19.02 6.90 -11.59
N THR A 101 -19.83 7.72 -12.26
CA THR A 101 -19.38 8.55 -13.39
C THR A 101 -18.21 9.45 -12.99
N ASN A 102 -18.29 10.06 -11.80
CA ASN A 102 -17.22 10.89 -11.27
C ASN A 102 -15.89 10.13 -11.12
N GLU A 103 -15.90 8.88 -10.67
CA GLU A 103 -14.67 8.07 -10.58
C GLU A 103 -14.10 7.73 -11.97
N LEU A 104 -14.97 7.49 -12.95
CA LEU A 104 -14.56 7.31 -14.33
C LEU A 104 -13.96 8.59 -14.89
N ASP A 105 -14.53 9.76 -14.65
CA ASP A 105 -14.01 11.05 -15.10
C ASP A 105 -12.66 11.37 -14.45
N VAL A 106 -12.54 11.17 -13.14
CA VAL A 106 -11.27 11.36 -12.41
C VAL A 106 -10.19 10.40 -12.92
N SER A 107 -10.54 9.15 -13.20
CA SER A 107 -9.59 8.17 -13.75
C SER A 107 -9.12 8.55 -15.16
N LEU A 108 -10.03 9.04 -16.02
CA LEU A 108 -9.70 9.50 -17.36
C LEU A 108 -8.80 10.74 -17.31
N LEU A 109 -9.14 11.73 -16.48
CA LEU A 109 -8.29 12.91 -16.27
C LEU A 109 -6.90 12.54 -15.75
N THR A 110 -6.82 11.51 -14.90
CA THR A 110 -5.53 11.00 -14.41
C THR A 110 -4.72 10.39 -15.54
N LEU A 111 -5.33 9.56 -16.39
CA LEU A 111 -4.69 8.98 -17.57
C LEU A 111 -4.21 10.07 -18.55
N VAL A 112 -5.04 11.09 -18.82
CA VAL A 112 -4.66 12.23 -19.67
C VAL A 112 -3.44 12.94 -19.09
N LYS A 113 -3.41 13.20 -17.78
CA LYS A 113 -2.25 13.81 -17.12
C LYS A 113 -0.99 12.96 -17.26
N VAL A 114 -1.10 11.64 -17.19
CA VAL A 114 0.05 10.76 -17.39
C VAL A 114 0.54 10.82 -18.84
N ALA A 115 -0.36 10.70 -19.83
CA ALA A 115 0.00 10.82 -21.24
C ALA A 115 0.68 12.17 -21.55
N GLN A 116 0.14 13.27 -20.99
CA GLN A 116 0.73 14.60 -21.11
C GLN A 116 2.10 14.68 -20.43
N SER A 117 2.27 14.10 -19.24
CA SER A 117 3.56 14.10 -18.55
C SER A 117 4.64 13.33 -19.29
N HIS A 118 4.26 12.26 -19.99
CA HIS A 118 5.16 11.45 -20.80
C HIS A 118 5.57 12.17 -22.08
N SER A 119 4.60 12.75 -22.80
CA SER A 119 4.82 13.35 -24.12
C SER A 119 5.34 14.79 -24.05
N PHE A 120 4.94 15.55 -23.02
CA PHE A 120 5.20 16.98 -22.87
C PHE A 120 5.91 17.31 -21.56
N GLY A 121 6.72 16.38 -21.05
CA GLY A 121 7.37 16.52 -19.75
C GLY A 121 8.28 17.75 -19.65
N LEU A 122 8.93 18.13 -20.76
CA LEU A 122 9.81 19.30 -20.84
C LEU A 122 9.00 20.59 -20.82
N GLU A 123 7.95 20.65 -21.62
CA GLU A 123 7.02 21.77 -21.77
C GLU A 123 6.30 22.02 -20.45
N ILE A 124 5.79 20.96 -19.80
CA ILE A 124 5.18 21.05 -18.47
C ILE A 124 6.18 21.59 -17.45
N ARG A 125 7.44 21.15 -17.49
CA ARG A 125 8.49 21.66 -16.61
C ARG A 125 8.79 23.13 -16.88
N ASN A 126 8.87 23.54 -18.14
CA ASN A 126 9.12 24.91 -18.55
C ASN A 126 7.95 25.82 -18.14
N LEU A 127 6.71 25.41 -18.38
CA LEU A 127 5.50 26.13 -17.98
C LEU A 127 5.44 26.31 -16.46
N ARG A 128 5.73 25.26 -15.68
CA ARG A 128 5.82 25.37 -14.21
C ARG A 128 6.93 26.33 -13.77
N GLY A 129 8.01 26.41 -14.53
CA GLY A 129 9.13 27.33 -14.30
C GLY A 129 8.98 28.73 -14.91
N LYS A 130 7.82 29.07 -15.51
CA LYS A 130 7.60 30.32 -16.27
C LYS A 130 8.62 30.56 -17.40
N LYS A 131 9.10 29.50 -18.03
CA LYS A 131 10.02 29.53 -19.18
C LYS A 131 9.24 29.39 -20.49
N THR A 132 9.88 29.73 -21.61
CA THR A 132 9.30 29.55 -22.95
C THR A 132 9.15 28.07 -23.31
N VAL A 133 8.11 27.77 -24.09
CA VAL A 133 7.83 26.43 -24.61
C VAL A 133 8.41 26.35 -26.03
N PRO A 134 9.22 25.34 -26.36
CA PRO A 134 9.69 25.16 -27.74
C PRO A 134 8.49 24.88 -28.68
N ASN A 135 8.53 25.46 -29.88
CA ASN A 135 7.53 25.24 -30.94
C ASN A 135 7.65 23.86 -31.57
#